data_AF-A0A7S2AVP4-F1
#
_entry.id   AF-A0A7S2AVP4-F1
#
_cell.length_a   1.000
_cell.length_b   1.000
_cell.length_c   1.000
_cell.angle_alpha   90.00
_cell.angle_beta   90.00
_cell.angle_gamma   90.00
#
_symmetry.space_group_name_H-M   'P 1'
#
loop_
_entity.id
_entity.type
_entity.pdbx_description
1 polymer ?
#
loop_
_entity_poly.entity_id
_entity_poly.type
_entity_poly.pdbx_seq_one_letter_code
_entity_poly.pdbx_strand_id
1 'polypeptide(L)'
;EKLGSRRLLLLIGVDDLSPGPDAPKEAAPEEPAKKAVAPPTQPVQLTLEQALDLQKALLAGFVAEEFQAKLRELHNTQQKGTRQFNNERQKVFLTVQSAVLPNFGFEGSQRGVFHMMQALSVFGGHPEFDTLGFHLNQALGLIDAPTDQQEPAIAEAPAPAETAPEEVPEVEVLVRHAVKEE
;
A
#
# COMPACT_ATOMS: atom_id res chain seq x y z
N GLU A 1 12.34 -17.93 7.42
CA GLU A 1 10.99 -17.70 7.98
C GLU A 1 9.96 -17.49 6.86
N LYS A 2 8.79 -18.13 6.89
CA LYS A 2 7.69 -17.89 5.93
C LYS A 2 6.81 -16.73 6.43
N LEU A 3 7.18 -15.51 6.06
CA LEU A 3 6.54 -14.26 6.50
C LEU A 3 5.24 -13.89 5.74
N GLY A 4 4.85 -14.65 4.72
CA GLY A 4 3.79 -14.26 3.76
C GLY A 4 2.35 -14.34 4.28
N SER A 5 1.96 -15.36 5.05
CA SER A 5 0.52 -15.63 5.24
C SER A 5 -0.09 -15.13 6.55
N ARG A 6 0.72 -14.69 7.53
CA ARG A 6 0.21 -14.35 8.89
C ARG A 6 0.10 -12.85 9.18
N ARG A 7 0.71 -11.99 8.37
CA ARG A 7 0.76 -10.54 8.66
C ARG A 7 -0.47 -9.75 8.21
N LEU A 8 -1.25 -10.26 7.25
CA LEU A 8 -2.52 -9.60 6.87
C LEU A 8 -3.55 -9.63 8.04
N LEU A 9 -3.40 -10.57 8.97
CA LEU A 9 -4.25 -10.70 10.16
C LEU A 9 -4.09 -9.54 11.16
N LEU A 10 -3.12 -8.63 10.96
CA LEU A 10 -2.89 -7.47 11.83
C LEU A 10 -3.66 -6.21 11.38
N LEU A 11 -4.35 -6.23 10.22
CA LEU A 11 -5.22 -5.12 9.83
C LEU A 11 -6.49 -5.03 10.68
N ILE A 12 -6.95 -6.16 11.22
CA ILE A 12 -8.10 -6.25 12.08
C ILE A 12 -7.54 -6.58 13.46
N GLY A 13 -7.48 -5.58 14.34
CA GLY A 13 -7.20 -5.85 15.75
C GLY A 13 -8.16 -6.94 16.22
N VAL A 14 -7.62 -8.13 16.51
CA VAL A 14 -8.37 -9.34 16.87
C VAL A 14 -9.22 -9.14 18.14
N ASP A 15 -9.10 -7.99 18.80
CA ASP A 15 -9.83 -7.64 20.03
C ASP A 15 -11.17 -6.89 19.80
N ASP A 16 -11.49 -6.40 18.59
CA ASP A 16 -12.71 -5.58 18.36
C ASP A 16 -13.69 -6.19 17.33
N LEU A 17 -13.69 -7.52 17.15
CA LEU A 17 -14.73 -8.25 16.38
C LEU A 17 -15.87 -8.79 17.27
N SER A 18 -16.22 -8.06 18.32
CA SER A 18 -17.52 -8.26 18.97
C SER A 18 -18.54 -7.36 18.26
N PRO A 19 -19.58 -7.90 17.61
CA PRO A 19 -20.67 -7.07 17.08
C PRO A 19 -21.33 -6.36 18.26
N GLY A 20 -20.99 -5.09 18.47
CA GLY A 20 -21.70 -4.24 19.42
C GLY A 20 -23.16 -4.10 18.97
N PRO A 21 -24.14 -4.43 19.81
CA PRO A 21 -25.55 -4.26 19.49
C PRO A 21 -25.96 -2.82 19.73
N ASP A 22 -25.56 -1.87 18.89
CA ASP A 22 -26.12 -0.51 18.94
C ASP A 22 -25.92 0.23 17.61
N ALA A 23 -26.93 0.12 16.75
CA ALA A 23 -27.12 1.04 15.63
C ALA A 23 -28.45 1.77 15.83
N PRO A 24 -28.44 3.07 16.16
CA PRO A 24 -29.62 3.90 16.09
C PRO A 24 -30.06 4.04 14.63
N LYS A 25 -31.27 3.57 14.39
CA LYS A 25 -32.08 3.80 13.20
C LYS A 25 -32.35 5.30 13.07
N GLU A 26 -31.65 5.99 12.18
CA GLU A 26 -32.02 7.35 11.77
C GLU A 26 -31.89 7.53 10.26
N ALA A 27 -32.84 8.30 9.72
CA ALA A 27 -33.32 8.23 8.36
C ALA A 27 -32.83 9.40 7.48
N ALA A 28 -32.99 9.17 6.17
CA ALA A 28 -33.05 10.13 5.04
C ALA A 28 -31.73 10.48 4.31
N PRO A 29 -31.78 10.91 3.02
CA PRO A 29 -32.79 10.70 1.96
C PRO A 29 -32.24 10.06 0.66
N GLU A 30 -33.16 9.54 -0.16
CA GLU A 30 -32.94 9.06 -1.54
C GLU A 30 -32.50 10.17 -2.52
N GLU A 31 -31.45 9.91 -3.31
CA GLU A 31 -31.20 10.47 -4.65
C GLU A 31 -30.39 9.44 -5.49
N PRO A 32 -30.41 9.49 -6.85
CA PRO A 32 -30.84 8.35 -7.65
C PRO A 32 -29.70 7.48 -8.21
N ALA A 33 -29.89 6.17 -8.04
CA ALA A 33 -29.62 5.07 -8.97
C ALA A 33 -28.40 5.20 -9.92
N LYS A 34 -27.21 4.87 -9.43
CA LYS A 34 -26.20 4.14 -10.23
C LYS A 34 -26.22 2.67 -9.80
N LYS A 35 -26.90 1.85 -10.62
CA LYS A 35 -26.90 0.37 -10.65
C LYS A 35 -26.14 -0.31 -9.51
N ALA A 36 -26.83 -0.51 -8.38
CA ALA A 36 -26.43 -1.50 -7.39
C ALA A 36 -26.68 -2.89 -8.00
N VAL A 37 -25.60 -3.53 -8.44
CA VAL A 37 -25.60 -4.94 -8.80
C VAL A 37 -25.85 -5.72 -7.49
N ALA A 38 -26.92 -6.52 -7.47
CA ALA A 38 -27.28 -7.34 -6.31
C ALA A 38 -26.10 -8.22 -5.84
N PRO A 39 -25.92 -8.47 -4.53
CA PRO A 39 -24.79 -9.25 -4.05
C PRO A 39 -24.90 -10.71 -4.52
N PRO A 40 -23.88 -11.28 -5.16
CA PRO A 40 -23.87 -12.71 -5.46
C PRO A 40 -23.71 -13.51 -4.17
N THR A 41 -24.69 -14.37 -3.86
CA THR A 41 -24.72 -15.28 -2.70
C THR A 41 -23.77 -16.49 -2.84
N GLN A 42 -22.75 -16.41 -3.69
CA GLN A 42 -21.79 -17.50 -3.90
C GLN A 42 -20.43 -17.09 -3.33
N PRO A 43 -19.69 -18.02 -2.69
CA PRO A 43 -18.32 -17.74 -2.28
C PRO A 43 -17.52 -17.36 -3.52
N VAL A 44 -17.04 -16.12 -3.56
CA VAL A 44 -16.21 -15.61 -4.66
C VAL A 44 -14.91 -16.42 -4.67
N GLN A 45 -14.79 -17.31 -5.65
CA GLN A 45 -13.56 -18.03 -5.91
C GLN A 45 -12.71 -17.18 -6.85
N LEU A 46 -11.64 -16.59 -6.31
CA LEU A 46 -10.68 -15.86 -7.12
C LEU A 46 -9.75 -16.84 -7.83
N THR A 47 -9.31 -16.48 -9.02
CA THR A 47 -8.12 -17.06 -9.64
C THR A 47 -6.87 -16.32 -9.16
N LEU A 48 -5.68 -16.89 -9.37
CA LEU A 48 -4.41 -16.22 -9.01
C LEU A 48 -4.28 -14.86 -9.70
N GLU A 49 -4.63 -14.78 -10.99
CA GLU A 49 -4.58 -13.53 -11.76
C GLU A 49 -5.51 -12.46 -11.17
N GLN A 50 -6.73 -12.84 -10.79
CA GLN A 50 -7.68 -11.92 -10.13
C GLN A 50 -7.20 -11.52 -8.73
N ALA A 51 -6.56 -12.42 -7.98
CA ALA A 51 -5.99 -12.11 -6.68
C ALA A 51 -4.84 -11.09 -6.78
N LEU A 52 -3.98 -11.23 -7.80
CA LEU A 52 -2.90 -10.27 -8.08
C LEU A 52 -3.47 -8.92 -8.53
N ASP A 53 -4.47 -8.92 -9.42
CA ASP A 53 -5.11 -7.69 -9.89
C ASP A 53 -5.81 -6.95 -8.75
N LEU A 54 -6.48 -7.67 -7.86
CA LEU A 54 -7.08 -7.12 -6.65
C LEU A 54 -6.04 -6.49 -5.71
N GLN A 55 -4.91 -7.16 -5.46
CA GLN A 55 -3.82 -6.58 -4.66
C GLN A 55 -3.23 -5.34 -5.31
N LYS A 56 -3.05 -5.32 -6.64
CA LYS A 56 -2.56 -4.15 -7.39
C LYS A 56 -3.54 -2.98 -7.30
N ALA A 57 -4.84 -3.23 -7.45
CA ALA A 57 -5.87 -2.21 -7.35
C ALA A 57 -5.93 -1.60 -5.93
N LEU A 58 -5.84 -2.44 -4.89
CA LEU A 58 -5.74 -1.97 -3.52
C LEU A 58 -4.45 -1.18 -3.27
N LEU A 59 -3.31 -1.67 -3.74
CA LEU A 59 -2.02 -0.99 -3.61
C LEU A 59 -2.08 0.39 -4.26
N ALA A 60 -2.60 0.50 -5.49
CA ALA A 60 -2.76 1.76 -6.20
C ALA A 60 -3.58 2.78 -5.40
N GLY A 61 -4.68 2.34 -4.78
CA GLY A 61 -5.48 3.19 -3.91
C GLY A 61 -4.78 3.56 -2.59
N PHE A 62 -3.99 2.66 -2.02
CA PHE A 62 -3.25 2.93 -0.79
C PHE A 62 -2.01 3.78 -0.99
N VAL A 63 -1.36 3.76 -2.14
CA VAL A 63 -0.24 4.68 -2.44
C VAL A 63 -0.70 6.05 -2.92
N ALA A 64 -2.01 6.24 -3.15
CA ALA A 64 -2.56 7.52 -3.56
C ALA A 64 -2.29 8.62 -2.52
N GLU A 65 -1.93 9.80 -3.00
CA GLU A 65 -1.52 10.93 -2.13
C GLU A 65 -2.62 11.32 -1.14
N GLU A 66 -3.89 11.35 -1.57
CA GLU A 66 -5.02 11.69 -0.70
C GLU A 66 -5.16 10.70 0.46
N PHE A 67 -4.97 9.40 0.20
CA PHE A 67 -5.01 8.37 1.22
C PHE A 67 -3.84 8.50 2.19
N GLN A 68 -2.63 8.66 1.66
CA GLN A 68 -1.41 8.82 2.47
C GLN A 68 -1.45 10.10 3.32
N ALA A 69 -2.06 11.19 2.82
CA ALA A 69 -2.30 12.40 3.60
C ALA A 69 -3.23 12.12 4.80
N LYS A 70 -4.37 11.46 4.58
CA LYS A 70 -5.30 11.06 5.66
C LYS A 70 -4.65 10.13 6.67
N LEU A 71 -3.84 9.17 6.22
CA LEU A 71 -3.14 8.24 7.10
C LEU A 71 -2.08 8.95 7.96
N ARG A 72 -1.33 9.91 7.38
CA ARG A 72 -0.39 10.75 8.14
C ARG A 72 -1.10 11.65 9.15
N GLU A 73 -2.21 12.27 8.76
CA GLU A 73 -3.01 13.08 9.69
C GLU A 73 -3.51 12.23 10.88
N LEU A 74 -4.00 11.02 10.61
CA LEU A 74 -4.40 10.11 11.67
C LEU A 74 -3.24 9.76 12.60
N HIS A 75 -2.05 9.48 12.06
CA HIS A 75 -0.85 9.18 12.85
C HIS A 75 -0.38 10.38 13.70
N ASN A 76 -0.63 11.61 13.26
CA ASN A 76 -0.24 12.82 13.97
C ASN A 76 -1.26 13.23 15.04
N THR A 77 -2.54 12.95 14.81
CA THR A 77 -3.64 13.38 15.70
C THR A 77 -3.97 12.36 16.79
N GLN A 78 -3.74 11.07 16.53
CA GLN A 78 -4.14 9.99 17.42
C GLN A 78 -2.93 9.16 17.86
N GLN A 79 -2.92 8.75 19.13
CA GLN A 79 -1.88 7.86 19.64
C GLN A 79 -2.03 6.45 19.02
N LYS A 80 -0.95 5.96 18.39
CA LYS A 80 -0.88 4.61 17.83
C LYS A 80 -1.25 3.55 18.88
N GLY A 81 -2.01 2.55 18.47
CA GLY A 81 -2.41 1.42 19.32
C GLY A 81 -3.62 1.67 20.21
N THR A 82 -4.18 2.89 20.23
CA THR A 82 -5.46 3.14 20.91
C THR A 82 -6.64 2.57 20.11
N ARG A 83 -7.74 2.26 20.82
CA ARG A 83 -8.99 1.81 20.17
C ARG A 83 -9.52 2.82 19.15
N GLN A 84 -9.45 4.11 19.50
CA GLN A 84 -9.85 5.20 18.61
C GLN A 84 -8.99 5.26 17.35
N PHE A 85 -7.66 5.16 17.48
CA PHE A 85 -6.75 5.07 16.34
C PHE A 85 -7.08 3.89 15.43
N ASN A 86 -7.32 2.70 16.00
CA ASN A 86 -7.65 1.51 15.21
C ASN A 86 -9.00 1.65 14.47
N ASN A 87 -9.99 2.30 15.08
CA ASN A 87 -11.30 2.53 14.44
C ASN A 87 -11.19 3.53 13.30
N GLU A 88 -10.52 4.66 13.50
CA GLU A 88 -10.32 5.66 12.45
C GLU A 88 -9.46 5.11 11.32
N ARG A 89 -8.43 4.32 11.64
CA ARG A 89 -7.59 3.66 10.64
C ARG A 89 -8.40 2.72 9.76
N GLN A 90 -9.29 1.91 10.35
CA GLN A 90 -10.20 1.05 9.61
C GLN A 90 -11.12 1.84 8.68
N LYS A 91 -11.65 2.99 9.13
CA LYS A 91 -12.48 3.86 8.28
C LYS A 91 -11.69 4.39 7.08
N VAL A 92 -10.48 4.89 7.31
CA VAL A 92 -9.60 5.36 6.24
C VAL A 92 -9.32 4.24 5.24
N PHE A 93 -9.04 3.02 5.71
CA PHE A 93 -8.78 1.87 4.84
C PHE A 93 -10.02 1.47 4.02
N LEU A 94 -11.20 1.54 4.64
CA LEU A 94 -12.47 1.20 4.00
C LEU A 94 -12.82 2.18 2.87
N THR A 95 -12.30 3.42 2.87
CA THR A 95 -12.52 4.35 1.75
C THR A 95 -11.98 3.81 0.42
N VAL A 96 -10.81 3.17 0.44
CA VAL A 96 -10.21 2.54 -0.74
C VAL A 96 -10.86 1.18 -1.01
N GLN A 97 -11.00 0.35 0.04
CA GLN A 97 -11.52 -1.00 -0.10
C GLN A 97 -12.97 -1.00 -0.63
N SER A 98 -13.82 -0.08 -0.17
CA SER A 98 -15.22 0.02 -0.63
C SER A 98 -15.36 0.33 -2.11
N ALA A 99 -14.40 1.04 -2.70
CA ALA A 99 -14.37 1.34 -4.13
C ALA A 99 -13.81 0.18 -4.97
N VAL A 100 -12.86 -0.58 -4.43
CA VAL A 100 -12.17 -1.66 -5.16
C VAL A 100 -12.92 -3.00 -5.07
N LEU A 101 -13.37 -3.39 -3.87
CA LEU A 101 -13.98 -4.69 -3.58
C LEU A 101 -15.16 -5.07 -4.50
N PRO A 102 -16.11 -4.15 -4.82
CA PRO A 102 -17.24 -4.48 -5.69
C PRO A 102 -16.83 -4.94 -7.09
N ASN A 103 -15.69 -4.47 -7.61
CA ASN A 103 -15.19 -4.84 -8.93
C ASN A 103 -14.75 -6.32 -9.01
N PHE A 104 -14.45 -6.92 -7.85
CA PHE A 104 -14.03 -8.31 -7.73
C PHE A 104 -15.12 -9.21 -7.12
N GLY A 105 -16.35 -8.69 -7.00
CA GLY A 105 -17.49 -9.44 -6.47
C GLY A 105 -17.62 -9.45 -4.94
N PHE A 106 -16.82 -8.65 -4.23
CA PHE A 106 -16.92 -8.50 -2.78
C PHE A 106 -17.77 -7.29 -2.40
N GLU A 107 -18.36 -7.34 -1.22
CA GLU A 107 -19.10 -6.19 -0.68
C GLU A 107 -18.12 -5.07 -0.28
N GLY A 108 -18.45 -3.81 -0.57
CA GLY A 108 -17.65 -2.64 -0.16
C GLY A 108 -17.75 -2.31 1.34
N SER A 109 -17.76 -3.33 2.19
CA SER A 109 -17.97 -3.22 3.64
C SER A 109 -16.91 -4.04 4.39
N GLN A 110 -16.82 -3.88 5.72
CA GLN A 110 -15.90 -4.68 6.54
C GLN A 110 -16.14 -6.19 6.38
N ARG A 111 -17.41 -6.61 6.17
CA ARG A 111 -17.75 -8.00 5.91
C ARG A 111 -17.14 -8.48 4.59
N GLY A 112 -17.20 -7.65 3.54
CA GLY A 112 -16.58 -7.98 2.26
C GLY A 112 -15.05 -7.99 2.32
N VAL A 113 -14.43 -7.13 3.14
CA VAL A 113 -12.99 -7.19 3.43
C VAL A 113 -12.62 -8.53 4.06
N PHE A 114 -13.40 -8.99 5.04
CA PHE A 114 -13.18 -10.29 5.67
C PHE A 114 -13.32 -11.46 4.67
N HIS A 115 -14.35 -11.43 3.81
CA HIS A 115 -14.51 -12.43 2.75
C HIS A 115 -13.35 -12.40 1.74
N MET A 116 -12.89 -11.20 1.36
CA MET A 116 -11.71 -11.05 0.51
C MET A 116 -10.49 -11.69 1.17
N MET A 117 -10.24 -11.43 2.46
CA MET A 117 -9.10 -12.00 3.17
C MET A 117 -9.13 -13.53 3.17
N GLN A 118 -10.31 -14.14 3.36
CA GLN A 118 -10.44 -15.59 3.26
C GLN A 118 -10.13 -16.09 1.85
N ALA A 119 -10.70 -15.45 0.82
CA ALA A 119 -10.47 -15.81 -0.58
C ALA A 119 -8.99 -15.67 -0.99
N LEU A 120 -8.28 -14.69 -0.43
CA LEU A 120 -6.87 -14.44 -0.72
C LEU A 120 -5.92 -15.39 0.04
N SER A 121 -6.35 -15.97 1.16
CA SER A 121 -5.49 -16.80 2.02
C SER A 121 -4.90 -18.04 1.31
N VAL A 122 -5.58 -18.54 0.29
CA VAL A 122 -5.17 -19.73 -0.49
C VAL A 122 -3.97 -19.48 -1.39
N PHE A 123 -3.65 -18.22 -1.69
CA PHE A 123 -2.52 -17.84 -2.57
C PHE A 123 -1.22 -17.57 -1.81
N GLY A 124 -1.22 -17.73 -0.48
CA GLY A 124 -0.02 -17.57 0.33
C GLY A 124 1.09 -18.52 -0.13
N GLY A 125 2.29 -17.97 -0.34
CA GLY A 125 3.44 -18.73 -0.84
C GLY A 125 3.69 -18.60 -2.35
N HIS A 126 2.82 -17.91 -3.09
CA HIS A 126 3.14 -17.46 -4.44
C HIS A 126 4.06 -16.23 -4.38
N PRO A 127 5.22 -16.23 -5.05
CA PRO A 127 6.24 -15.18 -4.89
C PRO A 127 5.72 -13.80 -5.30
N GLU A 128 4.96 -13.71 -6.39
CA GLU A 128 4.37 -12.45 -6.86
C GLU A 128 3.31 -11.91 -5.89
N PHE A 129 2.47 -12.81 -5.36
CA PHE A 129 1.43 -12.48 -4.39
C PHE A 129 2.03 -12.00 -3.07
N ASP A 130 3.07 -12.67 -2.60
CA ASP A 130 3.79 -12.30 -1.38
C ASP A 130 4.53 -10.96 -1.55
N THR A 131 5.10 -10.70 -2.73
CA THR A 131 5.78 -9.43 -3.05
C THR A 131 4.80 -8.25 -3.03
N LEU A 132 3.65 -8.38 -3.68
CA LEU A 132 2.60 -7.36 -3.64
C LEU A 132 2.03 -7.18 -2.23
N GLY A 133 1.83 -8.28 -1.51
CA GLY A 133 1.43 -8.24 -0.10
C GLY A 133 2.43 -7.47 0.77
N PHE A 134 3.73 -7.61 0.51
CA PHE A 134 4.77 -6.84 1.20
C PHE A 134 4.66 -5.34 0.90
N HIS A 135 4.57 -4.94 -0.36
CA HIS A 135 4.40 -3.53 -0.74
C HIS A 135 3.12 -2.92 -0.17
N LEU A 136 2.03 -3.68 -0.14
CA LEU A 136 0.77 -3.23 0.45
C LEU A 136 0.92 -3.00 1.95
N ASN A 137 1.57 -3.90 2.67
CA ASN A 137 1.83 -3.72 4.10
C ASN A 137 2.77 -2.52 4.38
N GLN A 138 3.74 -2.26 3.51
CA GLN A 138 4.60 -1.07 3.60
C GLN A 138 3.79 0.21 3.39
N ALA A 139 2.96 0.28 2.35
CA ALA A 139 2.10 1.43 2.07
C ALA A 139 1.10 1.73 3.21
N LEU A 140 0.65 0.71 3.91
CA LEU A 140 -0.24 0.86 5.08
C LEU A 140 0.51 1.21 6.38
N GLY A 141 1.85 1.31 6.35
CA GLY A 141 2.69 1.59 7.52
C GLY A 141 2.65 0.47 8.57
N LEU A 142 2.44 -0.78 8.16
CA LEU A 142 2.44 -1.97 9.03
C LEU A 142 3.82 -2.60 9.18
N ILE A 143 4.70 -2.31 8.24
CA ILE A 143 6.10 -2.71 8.25
C ILE A 143 6.87 -1.42 8.10
N ASP A 144 7.68 -1.06 9.10
CA ASP A 144 8.71 -0.05 8.90
C ASP A 144 9.60 -0.56 7.77
N ALA A 145 9.74 0.24 6.71
CA ALA A 145 10.69 -0.07 5.65
C ALA A 145 12.03 -0.39 6.32
N PRO A 146 12.74 -1.46 5.91
CA PRO A 146 14.09 -1.65 6.39
C PRO A 146 14.83 -0.35 6.06
N THR A 147 15.26 0.36 7.11
CA THR A 147 16.08 1.56 7.02
C THR A 147 17.42 1.16 6.44
N ASP A 148 17.46 0.94 5.13
CA ASP A 148 18.67 0.79 4.34
C ASP A 148 18.65 1.88 3.27
N GLN A 149 19.11 3.03 3.74
CA GLN A 149 19.87 4.06 3.02
C GLN A 149 19.59 4.32 1.53
N GLN A 150 19.28 5.60 1.27
CA GLN A 150 19.49 6.36 0.03
C GLN A 150 18.53 6.11 -1.14
N GLU A 151 17.48 6.94 -1.20
CA GLU A 151 17.23 7.69 -2.43
C GLU A 151 18.52 8.42 -2.80
N PRO A 152 19.22 8.11 -3.91
CA PRO A 152 20.01 9.14 -4.54
C PRO A 152 19.00 10.20 -4.98
N ALA A 153 19.08 11.38 -4.36
CA ALA A 153 18.44 12.58 -4.83
C ALA A 153 18.56 12.61 -6.36
N ILE A 154 17.45 12.36 -7.04
CA ILE A 154 17.34 12.62 -8.46
C ILE A 154 17.39 14.14 -8.50
N ALA A 155 18.60 14.65 -8.68
CA ALA A 155 18.86 16.05 -8.89
C ALA A 155 17.90 16.51 -9.96
N GLU A 156 16.97 17.36 -9.53
CA GLU A 156 16.20 18.24 -10.38
C GLU A 156 17.21 19.08 -11.16
N ALA A 157 17.64 18.56 -12.30
CA ALA A 157 18.43 19.28 -13.27
C ALA A 157 17.44 19.88 -14.28
N PRO A 158 17.21 21.21 -14.27
CA PRO A 158 16.55 21.85 -15.38
C PRO A 158 17.48 21.79 -16.60
N ALA A 159 17.03 21.13 -17.67
CA ALA A 159 17.42 21.56 -19.01
C ALA A 159 16.78 22.94 -19.28
N PRO A 160 17.28 23.81 -20.20
CA PRO A 160 18.21 23.56 -21.31
C PRO A 160 19.26 24.67 -21.57
N ALA A 161 20.30 24.37 -22.37
CA ALA A 161 21.03 25.26 -23.32
C ALA A 161 22.33 24.53 -23.72
N GLU A 162 22.44 23.97 -24.92
CA GLU A 162 22.85 24.67 -26.15
C GLU A 162 24.19 25.41 -25.98
N THR A 163 25.30 24.72 -26.30
CA THR A 163 26.39 25.16 -27.22
C THR A 163 27.56 24.16 -27.14
N ALA A 164 27.96 23.61 -28.29
CA ALA A 164 29.22 22.91 -28.52
C ALA A 164 30.32 23.93 -28.93
N PRO A 165 31.54 23.51 -29.32
CA PRO A 165 32.58 22.70 -28.66
C PRO A 165 33.88 23.54 -28.49
N GLU A 166 35.05 22.89 -28.34
CA GLU A 166 36.43 23.49 -28.34
C GLU A 166 36.86 24.01 -26.95
N GLU A 167 37.97 23.61 -26.32
CA GLU A 167 39.35 23.61 -26.79
C GLU A 167 40.23 22.82 -25.77
N VAL A 168 41.21 22.06 -26.25
CA VAL A 168 42.31 21.44 -25.47
C VAL A 168 43.50 22.42 -25.45
N PRO A 169 44.23 22.54 -24.32
CA PRO A 169 45.60 22.03 -24.28
C PRO A 169 45.97 21.40 -22.91
N GLU A 170 46.58 20.22 -22.85
CA GLU A 170 48.03 19.98 -22.88
C GLU A 170 48.83 20.84 -21.88
N VAL A 171 49.19 20.25 -20.72
CA VAL A 171 50.46 20.56 -20.04
C VAL A 171 51.04 19.28 -19.44
N GLU A 172 52.11 18.85 -20.09
CA GLU A 172 53.12 17.88 -19.69
C GLU A 172 53.86 18.35 -18.41
N VAL A 173 53.90 17.53 -17.34
CA VAL A 173 54.98 17.61 -16.35
C VAL A 173 55.40 16.19 -15.93
N LEU A 174 56.39 15.70 -16.66
CA LEU A 174 57.40 14.73 -16.28
C LEU A 174 58.05 15.11 -14.93
N VAL A 175 58.34 14.15 -14.03
CA VAL A 175 59.65 14.02 -13.31
C VAL A 175 59.64 12.96 -12.18
N ARG A 176 60.42 11.89 -12.45
CA ARG A 176 61.43 11.18 -11.62
C ARG A 176 61.03 10.24 -10.46
N HIS A 177 61.09 8.94 -10.80
CA HIS A 177 61.88 7.85 -10.19
C HIS A 177 62.66 8.10 -8.87
N ALA A 178 62.47 7.19 -7.90
CA ALA A 178 63.48 6.53 -7.05
C ALA A 178 62.78 5.38 -6.28
N VAL A 179 62.86 4.11 -6.68
CA VAL A 179 63.85 3.08 -6.24
C VAL A 179 64.39 3.27 -4.82
N LYS A 180 63.99 2.39 -3.89
CA LYS A 180 64.95 1.53 -3.17
C LYS A 180 64.25 0.35 -2.47
N GLU A 181 64.68 -0.84 -2.86
CA GLU A 181 64.59 -2.10 -2.13
C GLU A 181 65.43 -2.04 -0.85
N GLU A 182 64.95 -2.69 0.22
CA GLU A 182 65.75 -3.62 1.05
C GLU A 182 64.83 -4.60 1.78
#